data_AF-A0A358XQ59-F1
#
_entry.id   AF-A0A358XQ59-F1
#
_cell.length_a   1.000
_cell.length_b   1.000
_cell.length_c   1.000
_cell.angle_alpha   90.00
_cell.angle_beta   90.00
_cell.angle_gamma   90.00
#
_symmetry.space_group_name_H-M   'P 1'
#
loop_
_entity.id
_entity.type
_entity.pdbx_description
1 polymer ?
#
loop_
_entity_poly.entity_id
_entity_poly.type
_entity_poly.pdbx_seq_one_letter_code
_entity_poly.pdbx_strand_id
1 'polypeptide(L)'
;MEQYRIKDFKTTSSPYEGHYLHFDTSLLRESNKVNFRAGDYLVPLNQDGVKFLLETLEPEAIDSYFNWNFFDAILGQKEYYSAYVFEDTAAKLLKENKDLRAAFEREKMNNPKLAASSSAQLDWIYKHSPYYEESHLLYPIYRIN
;
A
#
# COMPACT_ATOMS: atom_id res chain seq x y z
N MET A 1 -3.64 -10.11 12.63
CA MET A 1 -4.58 -9.80 11.54
C MET A 1 -3.81 -9.86 10.25
N GLU A 2 -4.45 -10.34 9.19
CA GLU A 2 -3.93 -10.20 7.84
C GLU A 2 -4.50 -8.91 7.24
N GLN A 3 -3.61 -8.09 6.67
CA GLN A 3 -3.94 -6.85 5.98
C GLN A 3 -3.33 -6.87 4.58
N TYR A 4 -3.90 -6.09 3.67
CA TYR A 4 -3.43 -6.00 2.30
C TYR A 4 -2.95 -4.60 1.97
N ARG A 5 -1.84 -4.51 1.25
CA ARG A 5 -1.42 -3.29 0.56
C ARG A 5 -1.52 -3.53 -0.94
N ILE A 6 -2.15 -2.61 -1.67
CA ILE A 6 -2.23 -2.68 -3.12
C ILE A 6 -0.82 -2.54 -3.68
N LYS A 7 -0.34 -3.57 -4.39
CA LYS A 7 0.99 -3.59 -4.98
C LYS A 7 0.98 -2.96 -6.37
N ASP A 8 0.03 -3.38 -7.19
CA ASP A 8 -0.13 -2.91 -8.56
C ASP A 8 -1.56 -3.22 -9.04
N PHE A 9 -2.04 -2.43 -10.00
CA PHE A 9 -3.32 -2.59 -10.69
C PHE A 9 -3.33 -1.73 -11.95
N LYS A 10 -4.24 -2.01 -12.88
CA LYS A 10 -4.52 -1.18 -14.05
C LYS A 10 -5.90 -0.59 -13.93
N THR A 11 -6.14 0.55 -14.59
CA THR A 11 -7.45 1.21 -14.62
C THR A 11 -7.92 1.39 -16.06
N THR A 12 -9.21 1.19 -16.32
CA THR A 12 -9.79 1.46 -17.63
C THR A 12 -9.67 2.94 -17.98
N SER A 13 -9.58 3.28 -19.27
CA SER A 13 -9.50 4.67 -19.73
C SER A 13 -10.86 5.31 -19.99
N SER A 14 -11.94 4.52 -19.98
CA SER A 14 -13.32 4.96 -20.18
C SER A 14 -14.21 4.44 -19.06
N PRO A 15 -15.24 5.21 -18.68
CA PRO A 15 -16.13 4.81 -17.59
C PRO A 15 -17.08 3.70 -18.04
N TYR A 16 -17.42 2.81 -17.10
CA TYR A 16 -18.48 1.81 -17.20
C TYR A 16 -19.44 2.02 -16.05
N GLU A 17 -20.73 2.25 -16.32
CA GLU A 17 -21.75 2.55 -15.29
C GLU A 17 -21.37 3.69 -14.32
N GLY A 18 -20.53 4.63 -14.75
CA GLY A 18 -20.05 5.75 -13.91
C GLY A 18 -18.74 5.47 -13.16
N HIS A 19 -18.14 4.29 -13.33
CA HIS A 19 -16.93 3.85 -12.64
C HIS A 19 -15.74 3.68 -13.59
N TYR A 20 -14.53 3.89 -13.09
CA TYR A 20 -13.28 3.61 -13.80
C TYR A 20 -12.66 2.35 -13.22
N LEU A 21 -12.93 1.21 -13.86
CA LEU A 21 -12.67 -0.08 -13.23
C LEU A 21 -11.18 -0.36 -13.09
N HIS A 22 -10.77 -0.86 -11.92
CA HIS A 22 -9.46 -1.47 -11.73
C HIS A 22 -9.48 -2.95 -12.12
N PHE A 23 -8.33 -3.45 -12.58
CA PHE A 23 -8.13 -4.85 -12.97
C PHE A 23 -6.65 -5.23 -12.87
N ASP A 24 -6.35 -6.52 -13.04
CA ASP A 24 -5.00 -7.08 -12.82
C ASP A 24 -4.41 -6.70 -11.45
N THR A 25 -5.28 -6.59 -10.44
CA THR A 25 -4.90 -6.20 -9.08
C THR A 25 -3.99 -7.24 -8.45
N SER A 26 -2.90 -6.79 -7.82
CA SER A 26 -2.00 -7.63 -7.03
C SER A 26 -1.72 -7.01 -5.67
N LEU A 27 -1.51 -7.86 -4.67
CA LEU A 27 -1.41 -7.45 -3.27
C LEU A 27 -0.07 -7.84 -2.63
N LEU A 28 0.36 -7.01 -1.68
CA LEU A 28 1.25 -7.43 -0.60
C LEU A 28 0.39 -7.84 0.59
N ARG A 29 0.65 -9.03 1.13
CA ARG A 29 -0.04 -9.56 2.31
C ARG A 29 0.87 -9.40 3.52
N GLU A 30 0.35 -8.76 4.56
CA GLU A 30 1.11 -8.45 5.76
C GLU A 30 0.37 -8.96 6.99
N SER A 31 1.10 -9.48 7.97
CA SER A 31 0.55 -9.90 9.26
C SER A 31 0.92 -8.88 10.32
N ASN A 32 -0.04 -8.08 10.76
CA ASN A 32 0.19 -6.99 11.72
C ASN A 32 -0.80 -7.02 12.88
N LYS A 33 -0.38 -6.38 13.98
CA LYS A 33 -1.27 -6.04 15.10
C LYS A 33 -1.99 -4.74 14.74
N VAL A 34 -3.31 -4.81 14.63
CA VAL A 34 -4.16 -3.68 14.25
C VAL A 34 -5.09 -3.37 15.42
N ASN A 35 -5.23 -2.08 15.73
CA ASN A 35 -6.20 -1.60 16.70
C ASN A 35 -7.43 -1.09 15.96
N PHE A 36 -8.58 -1.70 16.24
CA PHE A 36 -9.87 -1.24 15.71
C PHE A 36 -10.49 -0.19 16.63
N ARG A 37 -11.30 0.69 16.06
CA ARG A 37 -11.95 1.81 16.74
C ARG A 37 -13.45 1.56 16.86
N ALA A 38 -14.10 2.31 17.75
CA ALA A 38 -15.55 2.36 17.79
C ALA A 38 -16.07 2.85 16.42
N GLY A 39 -16.91 2.04 15.78
CA GLY A 39 -17.42 2.28 14.42
C GLY A 39 -16.91 1.29 13.36
N ASP A 40 -15.85 0.53 13.65
CA ASP A 40 -15.43 -0.57 12.78
C ASP A 40 -16.40 -1.75 12.90
N TYR A 41 -16.59 -2.48 11.80
CA TYR A 41 -17.50 -3.62 11.73
C TYR A 41 -16.72 -4.93 11.66
N LEU A 42 -17.10 -5.87 12.52
CA LEU A 42 -16.67 -7.26 12.41
C LEU A 42 -17.79 -8.09 11.79
N VAL A 43 -17.52 -8.70 10.64
CA VAL A 43 -18.48 -9.52 9.90
C VAL A 43 -18.07 -10.99 9.97
N PRO A 44 -18.84 -11.87 10.64
CA PRO A 44 -18.58 -13.30 10.63
C PRO A 44 -18.76 -13.91 9.24
N LEU A 45 -17.86 -14.82 8.86
CA LEU A 45 -17.91 -15.51 7.56
C LEU A 45 -18.73 -16.82 7.59
N ASN A 46 -19.13 -17.32 8.77
CA ASN A 46 -19.97 -18.52 8.89
C ASN A 46 -21.46 -18.17 8.68
N GLN A 47 -21.81 -17.81 7.45
CA GLN A 47 -23.17 -17.43 7.05
C GLN A 47 -23.36 -17.57 5.53
N ASP A 48 -24.61 -17.72 5.08
CA ASP A 48 -24.94 -18.05 3.68
C ASP A 48 -24.45 -17.01 2.65
N GLY A 49 -24.35 -15.75 3.04
CA GLY A 49 -23.88 -14.64 2.21
C GLY A 49 -22.37 -14.50 2.11
N VAL A 50 -21.58 -15.44 2.64
CA VAL A 50 -20.10 -15.36 2.65
C VAL A 50 -19.50 -15.16 1.25
N LYS A 51 -20.05 -15.81 0.22
CA LYS A 51 -19.55 -15.66 -1.15
C LYS A 51 -19.68 -14.21 -1.62
N PHE A 52 -20.82 -13.58 -1.37
CA PHE A 52 -21.02 -12.17 -1.72
C PHE A 52 -20.01 -11.27 -1.02
N LEU A 53 -19.75 -11.51 0.27
CA LEU A 53 -18.76 -10.75 1.03
C LEU A 53 -17.35 -10.89 0.43
N LEU A 54 -16.92 -12.11 0.09
CA LEU A 54 -15.59 -12.33 -0.47
C LEU A 54 -15.44 -11.70 -1.86
N GLU A 55 -16.42 -11.88 -2.75
CA GLU A 55 -16.38 -11.27 -4.10
C GLU A 55 -16.41 -9.74 -4.05
N THR A 56 -17.11 -9.17 -3.07
CA THR A 56 -17.25 -7.71 -2.92
C THR A 56 -16.04 -7.09 -2.24
N LEU A 57 -15.50 -7.74 -1.21
CA LEU A 57 -14.54 -7.13 -0.28
C LEU A 57 -13.08 -7.55 -0.55
N GLU A 58 -12.81 -8.68 -1.20
CA GLU A 58 -11.44 -9.06 -1.56
C GLU A 58 -10.98 -8.26 -2.79
N PRO A 59 -9.91 -7.46 -2.72
CA PRO A 59 -9.55 -6.53 -3.80
C PRO A 59 -9.03 -7.21 -5.08
N GLU A 60 -8.67 -8.49 -5.02
CA GLU A 60 -8.31 -9.30 -6.19
C GLU A 60 -9.53 -9.91 -6.90
N ALA A 61 -10.73 -9.85 -6.29
CA ALA A 61 -11.96 -10.35 -6.91
C ALA A 61 -12.44 -9.41 -8.04
N ILE A 62 -13.01 -10.01 -9.09
CA ILE A 62 -13.35 -9.30 -10.34
C ILE A 62 -14.33 -8.15 -10.07
N ASP A 63 -15.40 -8.41 -9.33
CA ASP A 63 -16.46 -7.45 -9.00
C ASP A 63 -16.26 -6.79 -7.63
N SER A 64 -15.02 -6.75 -7.14
CA SER A 64 -14.73 -6.14 -5.86
C SER A 64 -14.99 -4.64 -5.85
N TYR A 65 -15.31 -4.09 -4.69
CA TYR A 65 -15.42 -2.65 -4.50
C TYR A 65 -14.12 -1.92 -4.81
N PHE A 66 -12.97 -2.58 -4.67
CA PHE A 66 -11.71 -2.03 -5.15
C PHE A 66 -11.71 -1.91 -6.67
N ASN A 67 -12.04 -2.97 -7.40
CA ASN A 67 -12.13 -2.93 -8.86
C ASN A 67 -13.21 -1.98 -9.36
N TRP A 68 -14.26 -1.74 -8.58
CA TRP A 68 -15.27 -0.71 -8.84
C TRP A 68 -14.88 0.68 -8.30
N ASN A 69 -13.60 0.91 -8.01
CA ASN A 69 -13.01 2.21 -7.66
C ASN A 69 -13.66 2.92 -6.45
N PHE A 70 -14.31 2.18 -5.55
CA PHE A 70 -14.89 2.72 -4.32
C PHE A 70 -13.83 3.06 -3.26
N PHE A 71 -12.60 2.57 -3.42
CA PHE A 71 -11.51 2.73 -2.46
C PHE A 71 -10.36 3.62 -2.95
N ASP A 72 -10.54 4.41 -4.01
CA ASP A 72 -9.47 5.23 -4.62
C ASP A 72 -8.79 6.20 -3.64
N ALA A 73 -9.47 6.54 -2.55
CA ALA A 73 -8.93 7.39 -1.47
C ALA A 73 -7.65 6.84 -0.83
N ILE A 74 -7.34 5.55 -0.98
CA ILE A 74 -6.08 4.94 -0.49
C ILE A 74 -4.95 5.03 -1.53
N LEU A 75 -5.26 5.24 -2.81
CA LEU A 75 -4.29 5.17 -3.91
C LEU A 75 -3.38 6.39 -3.97
N GLY A 76 -3.93 7.55 -3.60
CA GLY A 76 -3.19 8.80 -3.53
C GLY A 76 -2.39 8.90 -2.23
N GLN A 77 -1.11 9.19 -2.36
CA GLN A 77 -0.28 9.59 -1.23
C GLN A 77 -0.63 11.04 -0.85
N LYS A 78 -0.92 11.29 0.43
CA LYS A 78 -1.37 12.60 0.92
C LYS A 78 -0.22 13.42 1.50
N GLU A 79 0.75 12.74 2.10
CA GLU A 79 1.93 13.37 2.70
C GLU A 79 3.19 12.99 1.94
N TYR A 80 4.05 13.95 1.63
CA TYR A 80 5.35 13.71 1.00
C TYR A 80 6.43 14.53 1.68
N TYR A 81 7.69 14.17 1.46
CA TYR A 81 8.82 14.88 2.04
C TYR A 81 9.26 16.06 1.16
N SER A 82 9.81 17.10 1.80
CA SER A 82 10.61 18.11 1.11
C SER A 82 12.06 17.63 1.01
N ALA A 83 12.59 17.50 -0.21
CA ALA A 83 13.94 16.97 -0.43
C ALA A 83 15.02 17.73 0.37
N TYR A 84 14.93 19.06 0.41
CA TYR A 84 15.87 19.91 1.13
C TYR A 84 15.88 19.67 2.65
N VAL A 85 14.73 19.29 3.22
CA VAL A 85 14.61 19.02 4.66
C VAL A 85 14.94 17.55 4.97
N PHE A 86 14.66 16.65 4.03
CA PHE A 86 14.74 15.21 4.27
C PHE A 86 16.14 14.65 4.08
N GLU A 87 17.04 15.28 3.32
CA GLU A 87 18.37 14.75 3.03
C GLU A 87 19.19 14.44 4.29
N ASP A 88 19.27 15.38 5.23
CA ASP A 88 19.96 15.18 6.51
C ASP A 88 19.30 14.07 7.35
N THR A 89 17.97 13.99 7.29
CA THR A 89 17.20 12.95 7.98
C THR A 89 17.46 11.57 7.38
N ALA A 90 17.50 11.46 6.05
CA ALA A 90 17.82 10.24 5.33
C ALA A 90 19.23 9.73 5.66
N ALA A 91 20.22 10.64 5.67
CA ALA A 91 21.58 10.31 6.06
C ALA A 91 21.66 9.80 7.51
N LYS A 92 20.92 10.43 8.43
CA LYS A 92 20.82 9.99 9.83
C LYS A 92 20.17 8.60 9.94
N LEU A 93 19.05 8.38 9.24
CA LEU A 93 18.35 7.09 9.21
C LEU A 93 19.25 5.95 8.76
N LEU A 94 20.00 6.14 7.66
CA LEU A 94 20.94 5.13 7.17
C LEU A 94 22.11 4.88 8.13
N LYS A 95 22.53 5.88 8.91
CA LYS A 95 23.58 5.74 9.93
C LYS A 95 23.10 4.95 11.15
N GLU A 96 21.87 5.21 11.59
CA GLU A 96 21.30 4.66 12.84
C GLU A 96 20.64 3.29 12.63
N ASN A 97 20.03 3.06 11.47
CA ASN A 97 19.35 1.81 11.13
C ASN A 97 20.18 0.96 10.15
N LYS A 98 20.87 -0.04 10.69
CA LYS A 98 21.74 -0.94 9.92
C LYS A 98 20.96 -1.80 8.90
N ASP A 99 19.74 -2.19 9.23
CA ASP A 99 18.91 -3.03 8.36
C ASP A 99 18.40 -2.23 7.16
N LEU A 100 17.92 -1.00 7.42
CA LEU A 100 17.55 -0.05 6.37
C LEU A 100 18.73 0.22 5.43
N ARG A 101 19.92 0.45 5.98
CA ARG A 101 21.13 0.65 5.17
C ARG A 101 21.47 -0.56 4.33
N ALA A 102 21.44 -1.77 4.90
CA ALA A 102 21.73 -2.98 4.17
C ALA A 102 20.72 -3.25 3.04
N ALA A 103 19.43 -2.98 3.27
CA ALA A 103 18.39 -3.07 2.27
C ALA A 103 18.57 -2.02 1.15
N PHE A 104 18.89 -0.77 1.51
CA PHE A 104 19.15 0.31 0.57
C PHE A 104 20.32 0.00 -0.36
N GLU A 105 21.47 -0.39 0.20
CA GLU A 105 22.65 -0.72 -0.60
C GLU A 105 22.40 -1.93 -1.51
N ARG A 106 21.67 -2.94 -1.02
CA ARG A 106 21.27 -4.09 -1.84
C ARG A 106 20.41 -3.66 -3.02
N GLU A 107 19.39 -2.84 -2.78
CA GLU A 107 18.52 -2.35 -3.85
C GLU A 107 19.31 -1.49 -4.84
N LYS A 108 20.19 -0.60 -4.34
CA LYS A 108 21.04 0.25 -5.17
C LYS A 108 21.95 -0.54 -6.10
N MET A 109 22.48 -1.68 -5.67
CA MET A 109 23.27 -2.57 -6.53
C MET A 109 22.42 -3.27 -7.61
N ASN A 110 21.17 -3.61 -7.30
CA ASN A 110 20.30 -4.37 -8.20
C ASN A 110 19.48 -3.47 -9.15
N ASN A 111 19.38 -2.18 -8.86
CA ASN A 111 18.52 -1.25 -9.57
C ASN A 111 19.32 -0.04 -10.10
N PRO A 112 19.79 -0.08 -11.37
CA PRO A 112 20.57 1.01 -11.96
C PRO A 112 19.85 2.35 -11.97
N LYS A 113 18.51 2.36 -12.07
CA LYS A 113 17.71 3.60 -12.03
C LYS A 113 17.77 4.25 -10.65
N LEU A 114 17.75 3.44 -9.60
CA LEU A 114 17.92 3.92 -8.23
C LEU A 114 19.35 4.47 -8.04
N ALA A 115 20.37 3.70 -8.44
CA ALA A 115 21.77 4.12 -8.29
C ALA A 115 22.11 5.43 -9.02
N ALA A 116 21.50 5.67 -10.17
CA ALA A 116 21.78 6.83 -11.02
C ALA A 116 21.04 8.12 -10.59
N SER A 117 20.12 8.06 -9.63
CA SER A 117 19.27 9.21 -9.27
C SER A 117 19.22 9.47 -7.77
N SER A 118 19.67 10.66 -7.37
CA SER A 118 19.59 11.11 -5.96
C SER A 118 18.15 11.24 -5.48
N SER A 119 17.24 11.70 -6.34
CA SER A 119 15.82 11.80 -5.98
C SER A 119 15.20 10.43 -5.79
N ALA A 120 15.53 9.45 -6.63
CA ALA A 120 15.07 8.07 -6.47
C ALA A 120 15.62 7.44 -5.18
N GLN A 121 16.87 7.73 -4.82
CA GLN A 121 17.48 7.26 -3.58
C GLN A 121 16.76 7.84 -2.35
N LEU A 122 16.52 9.15 -2.33
CA LEU A 122 15.76 9.80 -1.25
C LEU A 122 14.34 9.25 -1.15
N ASP A 123 13.65 9.06 -2.28
CA ASP A 123 12.29 8.51 -2.32
C ASP A 123 12.25 7.08 -1.77
N TRP A 124 13.23 6.25 -2.16
CA TRP A 124 13.35 4.90 -1.63
C TRP A 124 13.56 4.91 -0.11
N ILE A 125 14.49 5.73 0.40
CA ILE A 125 14.76 5.83 1.83
C ILE A 125 13.51 6.31 2.57
N TYR A 126 12.82 7.31 2.03
CA TYR A 126 11.59 7.84 2.59
C TYR A 126 10.52 6.75 2.71
N LYS A 127 10.22 6.02 1.62
CA LYS A 127 9.22 4.93 1.58
C LYS A 127 9.54 3.76 2.51
N HIS A 128 10.81 3.59 2.88
CA HIS A 128 11.26 2.56 3.82
C HIS A 128 11.59 3.14 5.21
N SER A 129 11.17 4.37 5.49
CA SER A 129 11.35 5.03 6.77
C SER A 129 10.05 5.12 7.58
N PRO A 130 10.12 5.39 8.90
CA PRO A 130 8.94 5.66 9.72
C PRO A 130 8.13 6.90 9.31
N TYR A 131 8.62 7.71 8.36
CA TYR A 131 7.95 8.93 7.89
C TYR A 131 7.03 8.71 6.70
N TYR A 132 7.06 7.52 6.09
CA TYR A 132 6.15 7.19 5.01
C TYR A 132 4.73 7.01 5.56
N GLU A 133 3.75 7.55 4.82
CA GLU A 133 2.35 7.45 5.18
C GLU A 133 1.90 5.98 5.20
N GLU A 134 1.65 5.43 6.39
CA GLU A 134 1.26 4.02 6.55
C GLU A 134 -0.05 3.68 5.81
N SER A 135 -0.96 4.63 5.66
CA SER A 135 -2.25 4.48 4.98
C SER A 135 -2.16 4.43 3.45
N HIS A 136 -1.05 4.86 2.85
CA HIS A 136 -0.94 4.87 1.38
C HIS A 136 -0.96 3.45 0.81
N LEU A 137 -1.94 3.14 -0.04
CA LEU A 137 -2.23 1.81 -0.60
C LEU A 137 -2.69 0.75 0.42
N LEU A 138 -2.87 1.11 1.70
CA LEU A 138 -3.38 0.18 2.71
C LEU A 138 -4.87 -0.03 2.51
N TYR A 139 -5.28 -1.26 2.20
CA TYR A 139 -6.67 -1.60 1.98
C TYR A 139 -7.43 -1.62 3.31
N PRO A 140 -8.63 -1.00 3.41
CA PRO A 140 -9.29 -0.77 4.70
C PRO A 140 -10.07 -1.99 5.23
N ILE A 141 -9.95 -3.15 4.61
CA ILE A 141 -10.62 -4.39 5.00
C ILE A 141 -9.57 -5.41 5.43
N TYR A 142 -9.77 -5.97 6.61
CA TYR A 142 -8.82 -6.85 7.29
C TYR A 142 -9.40 -8.25 7.47
N ARG A 143 -8.52 -9.25 7.48
CA ARG A 143 -8.87 -10.63 7.79
C ARG A 143 -8.41 -11.03 9.17
N ILE A 144 -9.30 -11.71 9.88
CA ILE A 144 -9.03 -12.33 11.17
C ILE A 144 -8.85 -13.82 10.91
N ASN A 145 -7.59 -14.27 10.93
CA ASN A 145 -7.21 -15.67 10.76
C ASN A 145 -6.81 -16.27 12.12
#